data_AF-A0AAV4GIK7-F1
#
_entry.id   AF-A0AAV4GIK7-F1
#
_cell.length_a   1.000
_cell.length_b   1.000
_cell.length_c   1.000
_cell.angle_alpha   90.00
_cell.angle_beta   90.00
_cell.angle_gamma   90.00
#
_symmetry.space_group_name_H-M   'P 1'
#
loop_
_entity.id
_entity.type
_entity.pdbx_description
1 polymer ?
#
loop_
_entity_poly.entity_id
_entity_poly.type
_entity_poly.pdbx_seq_one_letter_code
_entity_poly.pdbx_strand_id
1 'polypeptide(L)'
;MPGRHECVIFTSREHEAAESCWSYKNCEKNPGHKNFISVQDFKDNYLSRLQSDDLREKVRSRIDQTVRLRVDCTSQDRPDDDDMAEYRGSSKMRVGTGFVRDVDEPKCDEPCVCPKCDGRVARKQWRFRVGTAKHVVYNTEEAKKTKIDFFYDDDSCDCDGRMKSAWGVEGIGVACCV
;
A
#
# COMPACT_ATOMS: atom_id res chain seq x y z
N MET A 1 -12.78 15.61 -11.53
CA MET A 1 -11.80 15.02 -12.49
C MET A 1 -11.83 13.51 -12.31
N PRO A 2 -12.03 12.71 -13.37
CA PRO A 2 -11.97 11.24 -13.27
C PRO A 2 -10.58 10.78 -12.77
N GLY A 3 -10.50 9.65 -12.06
CA GLY A 3 -9.22 8.97 -11.79
C GLY A 3 -8.33 9.42 -10.63
N ARG A 4 -8.41 10.67 -10.18
CA ARG A 4 -7.55 11.18 -9.09
C ARG A 4 -8.03 10.83 -7.67
N HIS A 5 -9.14 10.12 -7.54
CA HIS A 5 -9.77 9.86 -6.23
C HIS A 5 -9.06 8.74 -5.45
N GLU A 6 -8.45 7.77 -6.13
CA GLU A 6 -7.90 6.56 -5.52
C GLU A 6 -6.37 6.51 -5.47
N CYS A 7 -5.69 7.47 -6.12
CA CYS A 7 -4.25 7.71 -6.03
C CYS A 7 -3.92 9.13 -5.57
N VAL A 8 -2.76 9.33 -4.95
CA VAL A 8 -2.15 10.64 -4.71
C VAL A 8 -0.81 10.67 -5.42
N ILE A 9 -0.55 11.70 -6.23
CA ILE A 9 0.71 11.86 -6.95
C ILE A 9 1.53 12.94 -6.26
N PHE A 10 2.77 12.63 -5.93
CA PHE A 10 3.67 13.57 -5.28
C PHE A 10 4.49 14.33 -6.30
N THR A 11 4.49 15.66 -6.18
CA THR A 11 5.31 16.56 -7.00
C THR A 11 6.78 16.55 -6.57
N SER A 12 7.08 16.15 -5.33
CA SER A 12 8.44 15.88 -4.83
C SER A 12 8.44 14.74 -3.80
N ARG A 13 9.57 14.03 -3.67
CA ARG A 13 9.74 12.93 -2.69
C ARG A 13 9.62 13.36 -1.23
N GLU A 14 9.78 14.65 -0.95
CA GLU A 14 9.72 15.23 0.39
C GLU A 14 8.28 15.25 0.96
N HIS A 15 7.27 15.02 0.12
CA HIS A 15 5.86 15.00 0.52
C HIS A 15 5.32 13.59 0.83
N GLU A 16 6.18 12.58 1.02
CA GLU A 16 5.76 11.22 1.39
C GLU A 16 4.95 11.18 2.70
N ALA A 17 5.17 12.14 3.60
CA ALA A 17 4.43 12.33 4.86
C ALA A 17 2.97 12.83 4.69
N ALA A 18 2.48 12.92 3.46
CA ALA A 18 1.17 13.49 3.14
C ALA A 18 -0.01 12.50 3.21
N GLU A 19 0.17 11.32 3.82
CA GLU A 19 -0.94 10.56 4.42
C GLU A 19 -0.95 10.68 5.94
N SER A 20 -0.58 11.87 6.45
CA SER A 20 -0.68 12.18 7.87
C SER A 20 -2.09 12.62 8.27
N CYS A 21 -2.39 12.60 9.58
CA CYS A 21 -3.60 13.19 10.15
C CYS A 21 -3.86 14.63 9.64
N TRP A 22 -2.80 15.39 9.35
CA TRP A 22 -2.88 16.75 8.81
C TRP A 22 -3.43 16.80 7.37
N SER A 23 -3.04 15.84 6.53
CA SER A 23 -3.55 15.72 5.15
C SER A 23 -5.03 15.31 5.12
N TYR A 24 -5.49 14.52 6.09
CA TYR A 24 -6.91 14.22 6.25
C TYR A 24 -7.74 15.44 6.65
N LYS A 25 -7.24 16.29 7.56
CA LYS A 25 -7.90 17.55 7.95
C LYS A 25 -8.05 18.52 6.78
N ASN A 26 -7.12 18.48 5.83
CA ASN A 26 -7.07 19.32 4.64
C ASN A 26 -7.39 18.55 3.35
N CYS A 27 -8.05 17.39 3.44
CA CYS A 27 -8.25 16.51 2.31
C CYS A 27 -9.21 17.13 1.28
N GLU A 28 -8.67 17.53 0.13
CA GLU A 28 -9.44 18.10 -0.97
C GLU A 28 -10.35 17.07 -1.68
N LYS A 29 -10.12 15.76 -1.47
CA LYS A 29 -10.94 14.70 -2.09
C LYS A 29 -12.36 14.66 -1.52
N ASN A 30 -12.56 15.11 -0.27
CA ASN A 30 -13.88 15.20 0.35
C ASN A 30 -13.92 16.36 1.36
N PRO A 31 -14.02 17.62 0.90
CA PRO A 31 -14.11 18.80 1.76
C PRO A 31 -15.47 18.81 2.48
N GLY A 32 -15.58 18.05 3.58
CA GLY A 32 -16.84 17.87 4.31
C GLY A 32 -16.96 16.59 5.15
N HIS A 33 -16.05 15.63 5.04
CA HIS A 33 -16.05 14.43 5.90
C HIS A 33 -15.54 14.76 7.32
N LYS A 34 -16.40 15.42 8.11
CA LYS A 34 -16.15 15.74 9.54
C LYS A 34 -16.13 14.51 10.45
N ASN A 35 -16.59 13.36 9.95
CA ASN A 35 -16.77 12.12 10.70
C ASN A 35 -15.79 11.02 10.26
N PHE A 36 -14.60 11.38 9.78
CA PHE A 36 -13.57 10.39 9.53
C PHE A 36 -13.10 9.79 10.86
N ILE A 37 -13.09 8.47 10.95
CA ILE A 37 -12.61 7.71 12.11
C ILE A 37 -11.32 7.04 11.65
N SER A 38 -10.20 7.34 12.31
CA SER A 38 -8.94 6.66 12.00
C SER A 38 -9.04 5.18 12.34
N VAL A 39 -8.17 4.34 11.77
CA VAL A 39 -8.14 2.92 12.11
C VAL A 39 -7.92 2.71 13.61
N GLN A 40 -7.03 3.50 14.21
CA GLN A 40 -6.77 3.44 15.65
C GLN A 40 -8.00 3.84 16.48
N ASP A 41 -8.65 4.96 16.14
CA ASP A 41 -9.89 5.40 16.81
C ASP A 41 -11.02 4.37 16.64
N PHE A 42 -11.13 3.77 15.46
CA PHE A 42 -12.06 2.68 15.18
C PHE A 42 -11.78 1.47 16.09
N LYS A 43 -10.52 1.03 16.18
CA LYS A 43 -10.08 -0.08 17.03
C LYS A 43 -10.40 0.18 18.51
N ASP A 44 -10.14 1.38 19.00
CA ASP A 44 -10.26 1.73 20.41
C ASP A 44 -11.71 1.97 20.84
N ASN A 45 -12.50 2.66 20.00
CA ASN A 45 -13.80 3.19 20.42
C ASN A 45 -15.01 2.51 19.78
N TYR A 46 -14.84 1.83 18.64
CA TYR A 46 -15.96 1.34 17.82
C TYR A 46 -15.97 -0.16 17.61
N LEU A 47 -14.81 -0.81 17.56
CA LEU A 47 -14.70 -2.24 17.27
C LEU A 47 -15.45 -3.11 18.28
N SER A 48 -15.43 -2.75 19.57
CA SER A 48 -16.18 -3.44 20.62
C SER A 48 -17.70 -3.32 20.47
N ARG A 49 -18.19 -2.33 19.72
CA ARG A 49 -19.63 -2.11 19.48
C ARG A 49 -20.21 -3.07 18.45
N LEU A 50 -19.37 -3.73 17.66
CA LEU A 50 -19.80 -4.77 16.73
C LEU A 50 -20.34 -5.97 17.52
N GLN A 51 -21.51 -6.48 17.12
CA GLN A 51 -22.28 -7.41 17.95
C GLN A 51 -21.72 -8.85 17.98
N SER A 52 -20.96 -9.27 16.98
CA SER A 52 -20.39 -10.62 16.91
C SER A 52 -18.86 -10.61 16.87
N ASP A 53 -18.25 -11.59 17.51
CA ASP A 53 -16.81 -11.77 17.49
C ASP A 53 -16.29 -12.10 16.07
N ASP A 54 -17.06 -12.86 15.30
CA ASP A 54 -16.79 -13.13 13.87
C ASP A 54 -16.72 -11.84 13.05
N LEU A 55 -17.62 -10.87 13.27
CA LEU A 55 -17.57 -9.59 12.56
C LEU A 55 -16.35 -8.76 13.01
N ARG A 56 -16.03 -8.75 14.31
CA ARG A 56 -14.84 -8.06 14.82
C ARG A 56 -13.57 -8.63 14.21
N GLU A 57 -13.47 -9.96 14.11
CA GLU A 57 -12.33 -10.64 13.51
C GLU A 57 -12.22 -10.34 12.01
N LYS A 58 -13.34 -10.38 11.28
CA LYS A 58 -13.38 -10.00 9.85
C LYS A 58 -12.90 -8.57 9.61
N VAL A 59 -13.36 -7.63 10.43
CA VAL A 59 -12.94 -6.22 10.30
C VAL A 59 -11.47 -6.04 10.65
N ARG A 60 -10.99 -6.65 11.74
CA ARG A 60 -9.56 -6.65 12.10
C ARG A 60 -8.70 -7.22 10.97
N SER A 61 -9.06 -8.40 10.48
CA SER A 61 -8.39 -9.06 9.36
C SER A 61 -8.36 -8.14 8.15
N ARG A 62 -9.44 -7.41 7.88
CA ARG A 62 -9.48 -6.53 6.72
C ARG A 62 -8.62 -5.28 6.87
N ILE A 63 -8.55 -4.72 8.08
CA ILE A 63 -7.61 -3.65 8.41
C ILE A 63 -6.18 -4.15 8.19
N ASP A 64 -5.80 -5.28 8.79
CA ASP A 64 -4.43 -5.78 8.77
C ASP A 64 -3.97 -6.21 7.36
N GLN A 65 -4.91 -6.59 6.49
CA GLN A 65 -4.65 -6.91 5.08
C GLN A 65 -4.57 -5.66 4.18
N THR A 66 -5.00 -4.50 4.66
CA THR A 66 -4.92 -3.26 3.89
C THR A 66 -3.48 -2.78 3.87
N VAL A 67 -2.98 -2.46 2.68
CA VAL A 67 -1.60 -2.03 2.47
C VAL A 67 -1.55 -0.73 1.69
N ARG A 68 -0.53 0.07 1.96
CA ARG A 68 -0.19 1.25 1.17
C ARG A 68 0.80 0.88 0.09
N LEU A 69 0.53 1.27 -1.14
CA LEU A 69 1.39 1.05 -2.30
C LEU A 69 2.10 2.36 -2.65
N ARG A 70 3.42 2.36 -2.64
CA ARG A 70 4.28 3.45 -3.13
C ARG A 70 4.86 3.04 -4.47
N VAL A 71 4.37 3.64 -5.54
CA VAL A 71 4.76 3.31 -6.92
C VAL A 71 5.68 4.40 -7.46
N ASP A 72 6.92 4.02 -7.79
CA ASP A 72 7.99 4.97 -8.15
C ASP A 72 8.11 5.25 -9.65
N CYS A 73 7.27 4.63 -10.50
CA CYS A 73 7.25 4.91 -11.93
C CYS A 73 5.87 4.79 -12.54
N THR A 74 5.70 5.42 -13.70
CA THR A 74 4.54 5.24 -14.58
C THR A 74 5.02 4.64 -15.89
N SER A 75 4.47 3.50 -16.28
CA SER A 75 4.90 2.78 -17.49
C SER A 75 4.60 3.59 -18.75
N GLN A 76 5.46 3.43 -19.76
CA GLN A 76 5.23 4.00 -21.10
C GLN A 76 4.04 3.33 -21.80
N ASP A 77 3.66 2.12 -21.40
CA ASP A 77 2.64 1.32 -22.06
C ASP A 77 1.20 1.69 -21.65
N ARG A 78 1.02 2.68 -20.75
CA ARG A 78 -0.33 3.10 -20.34
C ARG A 78 -1.12 3.63 -21.56
N PRO A 79 -2.40 3.27 -21.75
CA PRO A 79 -3.25 3.78 -22.84
C PRO A 79 -3.53 5.29 -22.76
N ASP A 80 -3.91 5.93 -23.87
CA ASP A 80 -4.18 7.39 -23.94
C ASP A 80 -5.40 7.83 -23.14
N ASP A 81 -6.32 6.91 -22.91
CA ASP A 81 -7.51 7.08 -22.08
C ASP A 81 -7.28 6.73 -20.60
N ASP A 82 -6.04 6.39 -20.19
CA ASP A 82 -5.70 6.12 -18.79
C ASP A 82 -5.51 7.41 -17.98
N ASP A 83 -6.02 7.44 -16.75
CA ASP A 83 -5.94 8.61 -15.86
C ASP A 83 -4.50 9.05 -15.53
N MET A 84 -3.51 8.17 -15.74
CA MET A 84 -2.08 8.45 -15.54
C MET A 84 -1.30 8.57 -16.85
N ALA A 85 -1.98 8.65 -17.99
CA ALA A 85 -1.35 8.80 -19.31
C ALA A 85 -0.42 10.02 -19.38
N GLU A 86 -0.77 11.12 -18.69
CA GLU A 86 0.04 12.33 -18.64
C GLU A 86 1.41 12.14 -17.94
N TYR A 87 1.60 11.03 -17.21
CA TYR A 87 2.80 10.76 -16.42
C TYR A 87 3.68 9.64 -16.99
N ARG A 88 3.37 9.09 -18.17
CA ARG A 88 4.15 8.01 -18.80
C ARG A 88 5.65 8.27 -18.81
N GLY A 89 6.42 7.24 -18.45
CA GLY A 89 7.88 7.31 -18.38
C GLY A 89 8.44 8.15 -17.24
N SER A 90 7.59 8.85 -16.49
CA SER A 90 8.06 9.65 -15.36
C SER A 90 8.34 8.77 -14.15
N SER A 91 9.26 9.24 -13.32
CA SER A 91 9.55 8.69 -11.99
C SER A 91 8.79 9.44 -10.89
N LYS A 92 7.62 10.02 -11.21
CA LYS A 92 6.80 10.70 -10.21
C LYS A 92 6.17 9.64 -9.31
N MET A 93 6.50 9.72 -8.02
CA MET A 93 5.96 8.79 -7.03
C MET A 93 4.47 9.03 -6.88
N ARG A 94 3.71 7.94 -6.80
CA ARG A 94 2.32 7.97 -6.37
C ARG A 94 2.05 6.96 -5.27
N VAL A 95 1.03 7.25 -4.47
CA VAL A 95 0.51 6.37 -3.45
C VAL A 95 -0.91 5.94 -3.79
N GLY A 96 -1.22 4.68 -3.49
CA GLY A 96 -2.58 4.15 -3.51
C GLY A 96 -2.75 3.02 -2.50
N THR A 97 -3.94 2.44 -2.47
CA THR A 97 -4.28 1.37 -1.52
C THR A 97 -4.34 0.02 -2.24
N GLY A 98 -3.99 -1.04 -1.51
CA GLY A 98 -4.19 -2.41 -1.94
C GLY A 98 -4.65 -3.30 -0.80
N PHE A 99 -4.96 -4.54 -1.13
CA PHE A 99 -5.29 -5.58 -0.17
C PHE A 99 -4.47 -6.82 -0.44
N VAL A 100 -3.85 -7.37 0.60
CA VAL A 100 -3.24 -8.70 0.52
C VAL A 100 -4.29 -9.74 0.14
N ARG A 101 -3.93 -10.58 -0.81
CA ARG A 101 -4.64 -11.76 -1.30
C ARG A 101 -3.62 -12.90 -1.34
N ASP A 102 -4.07 -14.13 -1.16
CA ASP A 102 -3.27 -15.36 -1.35
C ASP A 102 -1.85 -15.29 -0.76
N VAL A 103 -1.69 -15.72 0.49
CA VAL A 103 -0.36 -15.85 1.11
C VAL A 103 0.16 -17.26 0.85
N ASP A 104 1.26 -17.37 0.12
CA ASP A 104 1.91 -18.65 -0.15
C ASP A 104 2.61 -19.17 1.12
N GLU A 105 2.87 -20.47 1.14
CA GLU A 105 3.72 -21.05 2.16
C GLU A 105 5.11 -20.39 2.15
N PRO A 106 5.69 -20.15 3.33
CA PRO A 106 6.99 -19.50 3.42
C PRO A 106 8.05 -20.42 2.85
N LYS A 107 8.95 -19.84 2.05
CA LYS A 107 10.13 -20.55 1.59
C LYS A 107 11.30 -20.27 2.53
N CYS A 108 12.10 -21.30 2.78
CA CYS A 108 13.29 -21.22 3.62
C CYS A 108 14.53 -21.52 2.79
N ASP A 109 15.68 -20.99 3.21
CA ASP A 109 17.00 -21.31 2.66
C ASP A 109 17.15 -21.08 1.14
N GLU A 110 16.31 -20.22 0.57
CA GLU A 110 16.37 -19.78 -0.83
C GLU A 110 16.91 -18.32 -0.92
N PRO A 111 17.58 -17.94 -2.02
CA PRO A 111 17.99 -16.56 -2.28
C PRO A 111 16.80 -15.58 -2.24
N CYS A 112 16.89 -14.48 -1.48
CA CYS A 112 15.85 -13.45 -1.52
C CYS A 112 15.89 -12.68 -2.85
N VAL A 113 14.72 -12.54 -3.47
CA VAL A 113 14.50 -11.71 -4.67
C VAL A 113 14.25 -10.24 -4.36
N CYS A 114 14.26 -9.85 -3.08
CA CYS A 114 14.03 -8.50 -2.63
C CYS A 114 15.29 -7.63 -2.84
N PRO A 115 15.13 -6.36 -3.26
CA PRO A 115 16.26 -5.46 -3.51
C PRO A 115 17.17 -5.24 -2.30
N LYS A 116 16.63 -5.35 -1.08
CA LYS A 116 17.39 -5.14 0.16
C LYS A 116 18.37 -6.27 0.47
N CYS A 117 17.98 -7.51 0.22
CA CYS A 117 18.82 -8.67 0.54
C CYS A 117 19.83 -8.97 -0.57
N ASP A 118 19.52 -8.57 -1.81
CA ASP A 118 20.42 -8.70 -2.97
C ASP A 118 20.91 -10.14 -3.16
N GLY A 119 19.97 -11.08 -3.23
CA GLY A 119 20.28 -12.50 -3.42
C GLY A 119 20.80 -13.24 -2.18
N ARG A 120 20.98 -12.57 -1.04
CA ARG A 120 21.32 -13.27 0.22
C ARG A 120 20.22 -14.25 0.61
N VAL A 121 20.64 -15.43 1.08
CA VAL A 121 19.75 -16.48 1.55
C VAL A 121 19.00 -15.99 2.78
N ALA A 122 17.67 -15.95 2.69
CA ALA A 122 16.82 -15.58 3.80
C ALA A 122 16.43 -16.84 4.58
N ARG A 123 16.43 -16.72 5.92
CA ARG A 123 15.92 -17.80 6.79
C ARG A 123 14.46 -18.11 6.47
N LYS A 124 13.68 -17.07 6.13
CA LYS A 124 12.28 -17.19 5.75
C LYS A 124 11.90 -16.05 4.80
N GLN A 125 11.33 -16.41 3.66
CA GLN A 125 10.74 -15.47 2.72
C GLN A 125 9.27 -15.82 2.48
N TRP A 126 8.45 -14.78 2.39
CA TRP A 126 7.02 -14.88 2.12
C TRP A 126 6.73 -14.33 0.74
N ARG A 127 5.81 -15.01 0.04
CA ARG A 127 5.18 -14.51 -1.17
C ARG A 127 3.70 -14.36 -0.95
N PHE A 128 3.16 -13.26 -1.45
CA PHE A 128 1.73 -13.02 -1.42
C PHE A 128 1.35 -12.11 -2.59
N ARG A 129 0.06 -12.06 -2.90
CA ARG A 129 -0.47 -11.17 -3.93
C ARG A 129 -1.09 -9.94 -3.28
N VAL A 130 -1.06 -8.81 -3.98
CA VAL A 130 -1.84 -7.65 -3.57
C VAL A 130 -2.86 -7.35 -4.67
N GLY A 131 -4.12 -7.18 -4.32
CA GLY A 131 -5.14 -6.64 -5.23
C GLY A 131 -5.17 -5.12 -5.11
N THR A 132 -5.11 -4.42 -6.24
CA THR A 132 -5.24 -2.95 -6.29
C THR A 132 -5.94 -2.53 -7.59
N ALA A 133 -6.26 -1.23 -7.71
CA ALA A 133 -6.83 -0.69 -8.93
C ALA A 133 -5.77 -0.53 -10.03
N LYS A 134 -6.18 -0.74 -11.29
CA LYS A 134 -5.28 -0.67 -12.46
C LYS A 134 -4.62 0.70 -12.61
N HIS A 135 -5.31 1.77 -12.26
CA HIS A 135 -4.71 3.11 -12.32
C HIS A 135 -3.63 3.31 -11.24
N VAL A 136 -3.66 2.55 -10.13
CA VAL A 136 -2.60 2.53 -9.10
C VAL A 136 -1.38 1.78 -9.62
N VAL A 137 -1.55 0.55 -10.09
CA VAL A 137 -0.47 -0.27 -10.70
C VAL A 137 -1.00 -0.89 -11.99
N TYR A 138 -0.42 -0.50 -13.12
CA TYR A 138 -0.91 -0.86 -14.45
C TYR A 138 -0.36 -2.19 -14.94
N ASN A 139 0.94 -2.43 -14.78
CA ASN A 139 1.63 -3.62 -15.28
C ASN A 139 2.78 -4.06 -14.36
N THR A 140 3.47 -5.13 -14.77
CA THR A 140 4.60 -5.71 -14.05
C THR A 140 5.79 -4.75 -13.89
N GLU A 141 5.99 -3.83 -14.83
CA GLU A 141 7.06 -2.83 -14.75
C GLU A 141 6.85 -1.93 -13.52
N GLU A 142 5.65 -1.36 -13.39
CA GLU A 142 5.28 -0.52 -12.24
C GLU A 142 5.28 -1.31 -10.93
N ALA A 143 4.79 -2.55 -10.97
CA ALA A 143 4.73 -3.39 -9.78
C ALA A 143 6.12 -3.72 -9.22
N LYS A 144 7.11 -3.99 -10.07
CA LYS A 144 8.52 -4.18 -9.66
C LYS A 144 9.15 -2.93 -9.05
N LYS A 145 8.58 -1.76 -9.33
CA LYS A 145 8.97 -0.46 -8.77
C LYS A 145 7.99 -0.01 -7.67
N THR A 146 7.25 -0.95 -7.09
CA THR A 146 6.31 -0.68 -6.00
C THR A 146 6.86 -1.19 -4.66
N LYS A 147 6.87 -0.30 -3.67
CA LYS A 147 7.08 -0.63 -2.25
C LYS A 147 5.74 -0.71 -1.56
N ILE A 148 5.59 -1.66 -0.64
CA ILE A 148 4.31 -2.00 -0.01
C ILE A 148 4.48 -1.87 1.49
N ASP A 149 3.70 -0.99 2.11
CA ASP A 149 3.74 -0.74 3.55
C ASP A 149 2.53 -1.37 4.24
N PHE A 150 2.82 -2.12 5.30
CA PHE A 150 1.88 -2.82 6.18
C PHE A 150 1.77 -2.09 7.50
N PHE A 151 0.61 -2.21 8.14
CA PHE A 151 0.38 -1.69 9.49
C PHE A 151 0.66 -0.17 9.60
N TYR A 152 0.26 0.57 8.56
CA TYR A 152 0.48 2.02 8.44
C TYR A 152 -0.66 2.83 9.08
N ASP A 153 -1.20 2.35 10.20
CA ASP A 153 -2.49 2.78 10.76
C ASP A 153 -2.47 4.20 11.37
N ASP A 154 -1.30 4.72 11.71
CA ASP A 154 -1.12 6.02 12.39
C ASP A 154 0.23 6.68 12.05
N ASP A 155 0.35 7.98 12.35
CA ASP A 155 1.53 8.80 12.02
C ASP A 155 2.82 8.34 12.75
N SER A 156 2.69 7.56 13.83
CA SER A 156 3.83 7.03 14.61
C SER A 156 4.30 5.64 14.17
N CYS A 157 3.59 4.99 13.23
CA CYS A 157 3.90 3.61 12.84
C CYS A 157 5.31 3.44 12.25
N ASP A 158 5.85 4.48 11.62
CA ASP A 158 7.19 4.50 11.03
C ASP A 158 8.28 4.63 12.12
N CYS A 159 8.12 5.56 13.06
CA CYS A 159 9.11 5.77 14.12
C CYS A 159 9.13 4.65 15.18
N ASP A 160 8.00 4.00 15.42
CA ASP A 160 7.90 2.87 16.37
C ASP A 160 8.30 1.52 15.74
N GLY A 161 8.61 1.47 14.44
CA GLY A 161 9.00 0.26 13.73
C GLY A 161 7.87 -0.78 13.56
N ARG A 162 6.61 -0.38 13.85
CA ARG A 162 5.40 -1.19 13.63
C ARG A 162 5.15 -1.40 12.14
N MET A 163 5.35 -0.35 11.34
CA MET A 163 5.23 -0.42 9.89
C MET A 163 6.28 -1.38 9.33
N LYS A 164 5.84 -2.33 8.49
CA LYS A 164 6.72 -3.24 7.76
C LYS A 164 6.62 -2.94 6.27
N SER A 165 7.73 -3.08 5.56
CA SER A 165 7.75 -2.87 4.11
C SER A 165 8.16 -4.12 3.35
N ALA A 166 7.53 -4.33 2.20
CA ALA A 166 7.87 -5.37 1.23
C ALA A 166 8.02 -4.76 -0.18
N TRP A 167 8.50 -5.57 -1.14
CA TRP A 167 8.76 -5.13 -2.51
C TRP A 167 8.02 -6.00 -3.52
N GLY A 168 7.43 -5.36 -4.54
CA GLY A 168 6.88 -6.08 -5.69
C GLY A 168 7.99 -6.73 -6.52
N VAL A 169 7.76 -7.96 -7.00
CA VAL A 169 8.78 -8.76 -7.71
C VAL A 169 8.32 -9.28 -9.06
N GLU A 170 7.03 -9.65 -9.22
CA GLU A 170 6.47 -10.11 -10.50
C GLU A 170 4.94 -9.98 -10.47
N GLY A 171 4.33 -9.40 -11.52
CA GLY A 171 2.90 -9.04 -11.48
C GLY A 171 2.61 -8.24 -10.20
N ILE A 172 1.49 -8.51 -9.51
CA ILE A 172 1.24 -7.98 -8.16
C ILE A 172 1.71 -8.95 -7.04
N GLY A 173 2.62 -9.87 -7.38
CA GLY A 173 3.32 -10.73 -6.45
C GLY A 173 4.42 -9.97 -5.72
N VAL A 174 4.46 -10.16 -4.41
CA VAL A 174 5.30 -9.41 -3.48
C VAL A 174 6.22 -10.37 -2.76
N ALA A 175 7.47 -9.97 -2.56
CA ALA A 175 8.41 -10.69 -1.71
C ALA A 175 8.70 -9.90 -0.42
N CYS A 176 8.55 -10.58 0.71
CA CYS A 176 8.94 -10.04 2.01
C CYS A 176 9.89 -11.02 2.71
N CYS A 177 10.98 -10.51 3.26
CA CYS A 177 11.89 -11.28 4.13
C CYS A 177 11.73 -10.83 5.57
N VAL A 178 11.67 -11.81 6.46
CA VAL A 178 11.57 -11.61 7.92
C VAL A 178 12.81 -12.18 8.59
#